data_AF-A0A6I5RJT4-F1
#
_entry.id   AF-A0A6I5RJT4-F1
#
_cell.length_a   1.000
_cell.length_b   1.000
_cell.length_c   1.000
_cell.angle_alpha   90.00
_cell.angle_beta   90.00
_cell.angle_gamma   90.00
#
_symmetry.space_group_name_H-M   'P 1'
#
loop_
_entity.id
_entity.type
_entity.pdbx_description
1 polymer ?
#
loop_
_entity_poly.entity_id
_entity_poly.type
_entity_poly.pdbx_seq_one_letter_code
_entity_poly.pdbx_strand_id
1 'polypeptide(L)' 'MLEAYKTHVEERAALGIPPLPLSAEQTSAVCEL' A
#
# COMPACT_ATOMS: atom_id res chain seq x y z
N MET A 1 -7.52 -0.70 -7.75
CA MET A 1 -7.84 -0.47 -6.32
C MET A 1 -6.64 -0.50 -5.36
N LEU A 2 -5.41 -0.78 -5.84
CA LEU A 2 -4.18 -0.65 -5.04
C LEU A 2 -3.15 0.34 -5.62
N GLU A 3 -3.48 1.14 -6.64
CA GLU A 3 -2.57 2.17 -7.19
C GLU A 3 -1.97 3.05 -6.09
N ALA A 4 -2.81 3.58 -5.20
CA ALA A 4 -2.35 4.46 -4.12
C ALA A 4 -1.36 3.75 -3.18
N TYR A 5 -1.58 2.47 -2.88
CA TYR A 5 -0.63 1.69 -2.10
C TYR A 5 0.68 1.44 -2.84
N LYS A 6 0.61 1.17 -4.15
CA LYS A 6 1.80 0.98 -4.99
C LYS A 6 2.64 2.26 -5.08
N THR A 7 2.01 3.42 -5.27
CA THR A 7 2.69 4.72 -5.26
C THR A 7 3.40 4.96 -3.92
N HIS A 8 2.72 4.66 -2.80
CA HIS A 8 3.34 4.78 -1.46
C HIS A 8 4.54 3.85 -1.28
N VAL A 9 4.49 2.64 -1.82
CA VAL A 9 5.62 1.71 -1.79
C VAL A 9 6.82 2.29 -2.54
N GLU A 10 6.61 2.87 -3.71
CA GLU A 10 7.66 3.50 -4.52
C GLU A 10 8.27 4.72 -3.81
N GLU A 11 7.44 5.59 -3.26
CA GLU A 11 7.87 6.78 -2.50
C GLU A 11 8.73 6.40 -1.29
N ARG A 12 8.35 5.36 -0.55
CA ARG A 12 9.11 4.91 0.63
C ARG A 12 10.34 4.09 0.25
N ALA A 13 10.28 3.31 -0.83
CA ALA A 13 11.44 2.62 -1.38
C ALA A 13 12.52 3.62 -1.84
N ALA A 14 12.13 4.76 -2.43
CA ALA A 14 13.05 5.84 -2.79
C ALA A 14 13.78 6.43 -1.58
N LEU A 15 13.15 6.39 -0.40
CA LEU A 15 13.73 6.81 0.87
C LEU A 15 14.48 5.66 1.59
N GLY A 16 14.52 4.46 1.02
CA GLY A 16 15.17 3.29 1.62
C GLY A 16 14.46 2.72 2.86
N ILE A 17 13.18 3.06 3.05
CA ILE A 17 12.40 2.68 4.23
C ILE A 17 11.23 1.79 3.82
N PRO A 18 10.81 0.85 4.68
CA PRO A 18 9.70 -0.02 4.35
C PRO A 18 8.39 0.77 4.21
N PRO A 19 7.47 0.29 3.35
CA PRO A 19 6.13 0.83 3.24
C PRO A 19 5.33 0.59 4.52
N LEU A 20 4.32 1.43 4.74
CA LEU A 20 3.35 1.20 5.81
C LEU A 20 2.42 0.04 5.42
N PRO A 21 1.82 -0.67 6.39
CA PRO A 21 0.79 -1.67 6.09
C PRO A 21 -0.46 -1.01 5.47
N LEU A 22 -1.27 -1.83 4.80
CA LEU A 22 -2.59 -1.42 4.30
C LEU A 22 -3.50 -0.99 5.46
N SER A 23 -4.42 -0.06 5.20
CA SER A 23 -5.51 0.23 6.13
C SER A 23 -6.48 -0.95 6.23
N ALA A 24 -7.34 -0.94 7.25
CA ALA A 24 -8.39 -1.96 7.39
C ALA A 24 -9.32 -2.02 6.16
N GLU A 25 -9.68 -0.87 5.62
CA GLU A 25 -10.52 -0.74 4.42
C GLU A 25 -9.82 -1.29 3.17
N GLN A 26 -8.55 -0.93 2.98
CA GLN A 26 -7.73 -1.45 1.89
C GLN A 26 -7.52 -2.96 2.00
N THR A 27 -7.36 -3.48 3.21
CA THR A 27 -7.24 -4.92 3.47
C THR A 27 -8.53 -5.66 3.13
N SER A 28 -9.69 -5.12 3.53
CA SER A 28 -11.01 -5.67 3.16
C SER A 28 -11.20 -5.72 1.66
N ALA A 29 -10.82 -4.64 0.96
CA ALA A 29 -10.92 -4.55 -0.50
C ALA A 29 -10.05 -5.59 -1.24
N VAL A 30 -8.94 -6.04 -0.64
CA VAL A 30 -8.12 -7.12 -1.20
C VAL A 30 -8.76 -8.49 -0.98
N CYS A 31 -9.42 -8.71 0.16
CA CYS A 31 -10.11 -9.96 0.45
C CYS A 31 -11.35 -10.20 -0.44
N GLU A 32 -11.94 -9.15 -0.98
CA GLU A 32 -13.15 -9.20 -1.82
C GLU A 32 -12.85 -9.26 -3.33
N LEU A 33 -11.57 -9.42 -3.70
CA LEU A 33 -11.04 -9.39 -5.07
C LEU A 33 -10.96 -10.80 -5.67
#